data_AF-A0A1F8WUR0-F1
#
_entry.id   AF-A0A1F8WUR0-F1
#
_cell.length_a   1.000
_cell.length_b   1.000
_cell.length_c   1.000
_cell.angle_alpha   90.00
_cell.angle_beta   90.00
_cell.angle_gamma   90.00
#
_symmetry.space_group_name_H-M   'P 1'
#
loop_
_entity.id
_entity.type
_entity.pdbx_description
1 polymer ?
#
loop_
_entity_poly.entity_id
_entity_poly.type
_entity_poly.pdbx_seq_one_letter_code
_entity_poly.pdbx_strand_id
1 'polypeptide(L)'
;MEESLVFKSAKIKEVFMKKFLVGLVVSCFLFIAVSAQAGHFGDLIMKIGEARNALLVMEKYSDKRGADQQKLVKDTADAVSAMLAKMKAPEGKEVKFKELVDTWNAFKKTRESQVVPSIISGKKDDAYKVVHGMQQERLDTMYVLCDELDK
;
A
#
# COMPACT_ATOMS: atom_id res chain seq x y z
N MET A 1 -19.71 63.62 -47.32
CA MET A 1 -18.55 63.53 -46.39
C MET A 1 -18.89 62.70 -45.12
N GLU A 2 -19.95 61.87 -45.13
CA GLU A 2 -20.29 60.98 -44.00
C GLU A 2 -20.04 59.48 -44.30
N GLU A 3 -20.19 59.02 -45.55
CA GLU A 3 -19.95 57.60 -45.88
C GLU A 3 -18.50 57.14 -45.67
N SER A 4 -17.53 58.05 -45.78
CA SER A 4 -16.11 57.72 -45.60
C SER A 4 -15.74 57.42 -44.14
N LEU A 5 -16.52 57.88 -43.17
CA LEU A 5 -16.26 57.65 -41.74
C LEU A 5 -16.86 56.31 -41.28
N VAL A 6 -18.01 55.92 -41.82
CA VAL A 6 -18.67 54.64 -41.52
C VAL A 6 -17.83 53.46 -42.03
N PHE A 7 -17.29 53.55 -43.25
CA PHE A 7 -16.47 52.49 -43.83
C PHE A 7 -15.12 52.30 -43.10
N LYS A 8 -14.53 53.39 -42.58
CA LYS A 8 -13.27 53.34 -41.82
C LYS A 8 -13.47 52.72 -40.44
N SER A 9 -14.60 52.98 -39.77
CA SER A 9 -14.97 52.39 -38.49
C SER A 9 -15.21 50.86 -38.57
N ALA A 10 -15.87 50.39 -39.63
CA ALA A 10 -16.11 48.96 -39.85
C ALA A 10 -14.81 48.16 -40.09
N LYS A 11 -13.88 48.73 -40.87
CA LYS A 11 -12.60 48.06 -41.20
C LYS A 11 -11.63 48.00 -40.01
N ILE A 12 -11.68 48.98 -39.10
CA ILE A 12 -10.89 48.97 -37.86
C ILE A 12 -11.37 47.88 -36.90
N LYS A 13 -12.69 47.67 -36.79
CA LYS A 13 -13.25 46.59 -35.95
C LYS A 13 -12.89 45.20 -36.49
N GLU A 14 -12.91 45.01 -37.80
CA GLU A 14 -12.54 43.73 -38.43
C GLU A 14 -11.04 43.38 -38.22
N VAL A 15 -10.15 44.37 -38.36
CA VAL A 15 -8.70 44.18 -38.15
C VAL A 15 -8.37 43.90 -36.68
N PHE A 16 -9.09 44.52 -35.74
CA PHE A 16 -8.90 44.30 -34.31
C PHE A 16 -9.37 42.91 -33.87
N MET A 17 -10.50 42.43 -34.41
CA MET A 17 -11.06 41.12 -34.06
C MET A 17 -10.28 39.95 -34.67
N LYS A 18 -9.63 40.14 -35.84
CA LYS A 18 -8.79 39.11 -36.48
C LYS A 18 -7.40 38.99 -35.85
N LYS A 19 -6.91 40.03 -35.16
CA LYS A 19 -5.61 40.04 -34.48
C LYS A 19 -5.66 39.61 -33.01
N PHE A 20 -6.85 39.48 -32.43
CA PHE A 20 -7.04 38.98 -31.07
C PHE A 20 -7.21 37.46 -30.95
N LEU A 21 -7.27 36.73 -32.07
CA LEU A 21 -7.40 35.27 -32.09
C LEU A 21 -6.08 34.49 -32.04
N VAL A 22 -4.93 35.16 -31.87
CA VAL A 22 -3.60 34.51 -31.95
C VAL A 22 -2.79 34.59 -30.63
N GLY A 23 -3.39 34.99 -29.51
CA GLY A 23 -2.61 35.27 -28.29
C GLY A 23 -3.28 34.95 -26.97
N LEU A 24 -3.51 33.66 -26.68
CA LEU A 24 -3.76 33.06 -25.35
C LEU A 24 -4.06 31.58 -25.64
N VAL A 25 -3.39 30.53 -25.19
CA VAL A 25 -2.77 30.20 -23.90
C VAL A 25 -1.83 29.03 -24.20
N VAL A 26 -0.51 29.27 -24.29
CA VAL A 26 0.47 28.20 -24.05
C VAL A 26 0.62 28.13 -22.54
N SER A 27 -0.37 27.55 -21.86
CA SER A 27 -0.23 27.17 -20.46
C SER A 27 0.56 25.87 -20.47
N CYS A 28 1.81 25.96 -20.07
CA CYS A 28 2.61 24.84 -19.63
C CYS A 28 1.79 24.01 -18.61
N PHE A 29 1.14 22.96 -19.09
CA PHE A 29 0.85 21.81 -18.25
C PHE A 29 2.19 21.14 -17.96
N LEU A 30 2.92 21.71 -16.99
CA LEU A 30 3.77 20.91 -16.13
C LEU A 30 2.81 20.01 -15.36
N PHE A 31 2.43 18.88 -15.98
CA PHE A 31 2.08 17.70 -15.21
C PHE A 31 3.35 17.37 -14.45
N ILE A 32 3.48 17.95 -13.25
CA ILE A 32 4.22 17.32 -12.20
C ILE A 32 3.48 16.01 -12.04
N ALA A 33 4.01 14.95 -12.67
CA ALA A 33 3.76 13.61 -12.23
C ALA A 33 4.29 13.61 -10.80
N VAL A 34 3.44 14.03 -9.85
CA VAL A 34 3.47 13.46 -8.53
C VAL A 34 3.23 11.99 -8.83
N SER A 35 4.32 11.26 -9.03
CA SER A 35 4.33 9.83 -8.78
C SER A 35 3.82 9.76 -7.35
N ALA A 36 2.53 9.46 -7.22
CA ALA A 36 1.99 8.89 -6.01
C ALA A 36 2.82 7.62 -5.83
N GLN A 37 3.95 7.77 -5.12
CA GLN A 37 4.63 6.67 -4.51
C GLN A 37 3.62 6.19 -3.47
N ALA A 38 2.62 5.40 -3.90
CA ALA A 38 1.91 4.54 -2.99
C ALA A 38 3.02 3.77 -2.28
N GLY A 39 3.21 4.08 -1.00
CA GLY A 39 4.43 3.76 -0.29
C GLY A 39 4.69 2.26 -0.32
N HIS A 40 5.96 1.87 -0.49
CA HIS A 40 6.34 0.45 -0.42
C HIS A 40 5.90 -0.20 0.92
N PHE A 41 5.66 0.61 1.96
CA PHE A 41 5.12 0.17 3.24
C PHE A 41 3.59 -0.02 3.24
N GLY A 42 2.84 0.74 2.45
CA GLY A 42 1.40 0.51 2.25
C GLY A 42 1.14 -0.86 1.58
N ASP A 43 1.90 -1.18 0.55
CA ASP A 43 1.85 -2.51 -0.09
C ASP A 43 2.23 -3.63 0.89
N LEU A 44 3.21 -3.38 1.76
CA LEU A 44 3.60 -4.32 2.80
C LEU A 44 2.49 -4.55 3.83
N ILE A 45 1.80 -3.50 4.28
CA ILE A 45 0.64 -3.60 5.19
C ILE A 45 -0.43 -4.51 4.58
N MET A 46 -0.76 -4.33 3.30
CA MET A 46 -1.73 -5.17 2.60
C MET A 46 -1.32 -6.64 2.63
N LYS A 47 -0.05 -6.95 2.31
CA LYS A 47 0.45 -8.34 2.34
C LYS A 47 0.48 -8.95 3.73
N ILE A 48 0.83 -8.16 4.75
CA ILE A 48 0.75 -8.60 6.15
C ILE A 48 -0.71 -8.93 6.51
N GLY A 49 -1.67 -8.10 6.06
CA GLY A 49 -3.10 -8.34 6.22
C GLY A 49 -3.57 -9.62 5.53
N GLU A 50 -3.12 -9.89 4.30
CA GLU A 50 -3.40 -11.14 3.58
C GLU A 50 -2.91 -12.36 4.35
N ALA A 51 -1.66 -12.31 4.86
CA ALA A 51 -1.09 -13.40 5.66
C ALA A 51 -1.85 -13.62 6.97
N ARG A 52 -2.28 -12.54 7.64
CA ARG A 52 -3.12 -12.63 8.84
C ARG A 52 -4.48 -13.24 8.53
N ASN A 53 -5.13 -12.80 7.46
CA ASN A 53 -6.45 -13.29 7.07
C ASN A 53 -6.42 -14.77 6.71
N ALA A 54 -5.41 -15.23 5.97
CA ALA A 54 -5.23 -16.64 5.66
C ALA A 54 -5.11 -17.49 6.95
N LEU A 55 -4.39 -16.99 7.96
CA LEU A 55 -4.25 -17.67 9.24
C LEU A 55 -5.57 -17.70 10.02
N LEU A 56 -6.30 -16.58 10.08
CA LEU A 56 -7.59 -16.49 10.78
C LEU A 56 -8.65 -17.39 10.14
N VAL A 57 -8.66 -17.52 8.81
CA VAL A 57 -9.55 -18.47 8.12
C VAL A 57 -9.25 -19.90 8.58
N MET A 58 -7.97 -20.27 8.65
CA MET A 58 -7.56 -21.61 9.09
C MET A 58 -7.90 -21.89 10.57
N GLU A 59 -7.78 -20.87 11.42
CA GLU A 59 -8.11 -20.95 12.85
C GLU A 59 -9.62 -21.14 13.05
N LYS A 60 -10.43 -20.25 12.47
CA LYS A 60 -11.87 -20.14 12.65
C LYS A 60 -12.66 -21.29 12.02
N TYR A 61 -12.29 -21.71 10.82
CA TYR A 61 -13.07 -22.67 10.03
C TYR A 61 -12.41 -24.05 10.06
N SER A 62 -13.03 -25.02 10.73
CA SER A 62 -12.47 -26.37 10.88
C SER A 62 -12.36 -27.14 9.57
N ASP A 63 -13.23 -26.85 8.59
CA ASP A 63 -13.18 -27.40 7.23
C ASP A 63 -12.08 -26.77 6.37
N LYS A 64 -11.48 -25.66 6.81
CA LYS A 64 -10.39 -24.95 6.11
C LYS A 64 -9.03 -25.23 6.73
N ARG A 65 -8.74 -26.48 7.08
CA ARG A 65 -7.44 -26.90 7.67
C ARG A 65 -6.63 -27.84 6.77
N GLY A 66 -7.16 -28.16 5.60
CA GLY A 66 -6.52 -29.00 4.59
C GLY A 66 -5.29 -28.37 3.95
N ALA A 67 -4.65 -29.14 3.06
CA ALA A 67 -3.40 -28.75 2.40
C ALA A 67 -3.48 -27.41 1.68
N ASP A 68 -4.60 -27.11 1.01
CA ASP A 68 -4.78 -25.86 0.25
C ASP A 68 -4.70 -24.62 1.16
N GLN A 69 -5.40 -24.65 2.31
CA GLN A 69 -5.34 -23.52 3.24
C GLN A 69 -3.97 -23.41 3.90
N GLN A 70 -3.35 -24.53 4.27
CA GLN A 70 -1.99 -24.54 4.81
C GLN A 70 -0.97 -23.95 3.83
N LYS A 71 -1.11 -24.30 2.54
CA LYS A 71 -0.32 -23.73 1.45
C LYS A 71 -0.56 -22.23 1.33
N LEU A 72 -1.82 -21.77 1.35
CA LEU A 72 -2.15 -20.35 1.29
C LEU A 72 -1.54 -19.56 2.45
N VAL A 73 -1.64 -20.08 3.67
CA VAL A 73 -1.03 -19.50 4.88
C VAL A 73 0.49 -19.38 4.74
N LYS A 74 1.14 -20.37 4.12
CA LYS A 74 2.58 -20.32 3.84
C LYS A 74 2.91 -19.32 2.73
N ASP A 75 2.23 -19.41 1.58
CA ASP A 75 2.51 -18.59 0.40
C ASP A 75 2.35 -17.09 0.69
N THR A 76 1.25 -16.70 1.35
CA THR A 76 1.00 -15.30 1.74
C THR A 76 2.08 -14.75 2.65
N ALA A 77 2.60 -15.56 3.56
CA ALA A 77 3.72 -15.15 4.40
C ALA A 77 5.05 -15.11 3.66
N ASP A 78 5.32 -16.09 2.81
CA ASP A 78 6.53 -16.08 1.99
C ASP A 78 6.53 -14.84 1.06
N ALA A 79 5.37 -14.37 0.62
CA ALA A 79 5.23 -13.11 -0.12
C ALA A 79 5.61 -11.87 0.70
N VAL A 80 5.26 -11.81 2.00
CA VAL A 80 5.71 -10.73 2.90
C VAL A 80 7.24 -10.79 3.08
N SER A 81 7.79 -11.98 3.35
CA SER A 81 9.25 -12.17 3.44
C SER A 81 9.97 -11.74 2.15
N ALA A 82 9.43 -12.10 0.98
CA ALA A 82 10.00 -11.75 -0.31
C ALA A 82 9.92 -10.23 -0.60
N MET A 83 8.88 -9.55 -0.12
CA MET A 83 8.77 -8.09 -0.23
C MET A 83 9.79 -7.40 0.66
N LEU A 84 9.86 -7.76 1.95
CA LEU A 84 10.83 -7.21 2.90
C LEU A 84 12.28 -7.35 2.41
N ALA A 85 12.62 -8.49 1.80
CA ALA A 85 13.96 -8.73 1.26
C ALA A 85 14.34 -7.78 0.10
N LYS A 86 13.36 -7.18 -0.58
CA LYS A 86 13.57 -6.23 -1.69
C LYS A 86 13.53 -4.78 -1.24
N MET A 87 12.96 -4.51 -0.06
CA MET A 87 12.83 -3.17 0.49
C MET A 87 14.16 -2.71 1.09
N LYS A 88 14.36 -1.39 1.07
CA LYS A 88 15.47 -0.72 1.75
C LYS A 88 14.91 0.10 2.89
N ALA A 89 15.70 0.25 3.95
CA ALA A 89 15.37 1.19 5.00
C ALA A 89 15.34 2.62 4.42
N PRO A 90 14.36 3.45 4.80
CA PRO A 90 14.44 4.89 4.63
C PRO A 90 15.66 5.44 5.37
N GLU A 91 16.26 6.52 4.85
CA GLU A 91 17.44 7.14 5.43
C GLU A 91 17.18 7.57 6.88
N GLY A 92 18.06 7.15 7.80
CA GLY A 92 17.94 7.45 9.24
C GLY A 92 16.88 6.61 9.97
N LYS A 93 16.24 5.64 9.31
CA LYS A 93 15.26 4.72 9.91
C LYS A 93 15.68 3.26 9.87
N GLU A 94 16.97 2.99 9.74
CA GLU A 94 17.55 1.65 9.63
C GLU A 94 17.20 0.78 10.84
N VAL A 95 17.21 1.37 12.04
CA VAL A 95 16.84 0.67 13.28
C VAL A 95 15.38 0.24 13.27
N LYS A 96 14.47 1.12 12.85
CA LYS A 96 13.03 0.82 12.76
C LYS A 96 12.73 -0.20 11.66
N PHE A 97 13.40 -0.09 10.51
CA PHE A 97 13.27 -1.07 9.45
C PHE A 97 13.76 -2.45 9.90
N LYS A 98 14.88 -2.50 10.63
CA LYS A 98 15.36 -3.75 11.23
C LYS A 98 14.35 -4.32 12.23
N GLU A 99 13.78 -3.49 13.09
CA GLU A 99 12.75 -3.89 14.05
C GLU A 99 11.51 -4.48 13.36
N LEU A 100 11.09 -3.90 12.23
CA LEU A 100 10.00 -4.42 11.41
C LEU A 100 10.33 -5.81 10.88
N VAL A 101 11.54 -6.00 10.32
CA VAL A 101 12.00 -7.30 9.81
C VAL A 101 12.08 -8.34 10.93
N ASP A 102 12.62 -7.98 12.09
CA ASP A 102 12.73 -8.87 13.24
C ASP A 102 11.34 -9.27 13.78
N THR A 103 10.41 -8.31 13.85
CA THR A 103 9.03 -8.54 14.28
C THR A 103 8.30 -9.48 13.33
N TRP A 104 8.46 -9.29 12.01
CA TRP A 104 7.93 -10.21 11.01
C TRP A 104 8.48 -11.62 11.16
N ASN A 105 9.79 -11.76 11.36
CA ASN A 105 10.42 -13.06 11.55
C ASN A 105 9.92 -13.77 12.81
N ALA A 106 9.72 -13.03 13.91
CA ALA A 106 9.12 -13.57 15.12
C ALA A 106 7.65 -13.99 14.90
N PHE A 107 6.86 -13.17 14.22
CA PHE A 107 5.48 -13.50 13.83
C PHE A 107 5.43 -14.81 13.03
N LYS A 108 6.26 -14.92 11.98
CA LYS A 108 6.37 -16.12 11.13
C LYS A 108 6.76 -17.35 11.94
N LYS A 109 7.78 -17.24 12.79
CA LYS A 109 8.23 -18.34 13.66
C LYS A 109 7.11 -18.83 14.58
N THR A 110 6.39 -17.93 15.25
CA THR A 110 5.28 -18.30 16.12
C THR A 110 4.13 -18.96 15.35
N ARG A 111 3.85 -18.52 14.11
CA ARG A 111 2.89 -19.21 13.26
C ARG A 111 3.29 -20.66 13.02
N GLU A 112 4.53 -20.87 12.58
CA GLU A 112 5.02 -22.17 12.15
C GLU A 112 5.24 -23.14 13.30
N SER A 113 5.74 -22.66 14.44
CA SER A 113 6.11 -23.53 15.56
C SER A 113 5.01 -23.72 16.60
N GLN A 114 3.98 -22.86 16.63
CA GLN A 114 2.93 -22.90 17.66
C GLN A 114 1.53 -22.90 17.04
N VAL A 115 1.17 -21.87 16.28
CA VAL A 115 -0.22 -21.67 15.87
C VAL A 115 -0.70 -22.77 14.91
N VAL A 116 -0.01 -22.98 13.79
CA VAL A 116 -0.41 -23.99 12.79
C VAL A 116 -0.46 -25.39 13.42
N PRO A 117 0.56 -25.84 14.18
CA PRO A 117 0.49 -27.12 14.90
C PRO A 117 -0.71 -27.23 15.85
N SER A 118 -1.03 -26.18 16.61
CA SER A 118 -2.18 -26.19 17.53
C SER A 118 -3.51 -26.28 16.80
N ILE A 119 -3.67 -25.55 15.68
CA ILE A 119 -4.87 -25.62 14.84
C ILE A 119 -5.06 -27.03 14.27
N ILE A 120 -4.01 -27.61 13.71
CA ILE A 120 -4.03 -28.97 13.13
C ILE A 120 -4.28 -30.03 14.20
N SER A 121 -3.71 -29.86 15.38
CA SER A 121 -3.90 -30.77 16.53
C SER A 121 -5.25 -30.59 17.23
N GLY A 122 -6.13 -29.70 16.74
CA GLY A 122 -7.44 -29.45 17.33
C GLY A 122 -7.43 -28.67 18.66
N LYS A 123 -6.28 -28.14 19.10
CA LYS A 123 -6.11 -27.34 20.32
C LYS A 123 -6.59 -25.91 20.10
N LYS A 124 -7.90 -25.73 19.96
CA LYS A 124 -8.52 -24.45 19.56
C LYS A 124 -8.20 -23.32 20.53
N ASP A 125 -8.33 -23.55 21.84
CA ASP A 125 -8.09 -22.51 22.84
C ASP A 125 -6.63 -22.05 22.89
N ASP A 126 -5.69 -22.98 22.74
CA ASP A 126 -4.25 -22.67 22.67
C ASP A 126 -3.91 -21.86 21.42
N ALA A 127 -4.46 -22.28 20.26
CA ALA A 127 -4.31 -21.54 19.02
C ALA A 127 -4.90 -20.13 19.14
N TYR A 128 -6.12 -20.00 19.67
CA TYR A 128 -6.80 -18.74 19.86
C TYR A 128 -5.99 -17.77 20.73
N LYS A 129 -5.50 -18.23 21.90
CA LYS A 129 -4.68 -17.41 22.80
C LYS A 129 -3.43 -16.88 22.13
N VAL A 130 -2.74 -17.69 21.33
CA VAL A 130 -1.51 -17.25 20.64
C VAL A 130 -1.84 -16.31 19.47
N VAL A 131 -2.88 -16.61 18.69
CA VAL A 131 -3.33 -15.82 17.54
C VAL A 131 -3.80 -14.43 17.95
N HIS A 132 -4.59 -14.33 19.02
CA HIS A 132 -5.21 -13.09 19.48
C HIS A 132 -4.43 -12.37 20.58
N GLY A 133 -3.45 -13.02 21.20
CA GLY A 133 -2.49 -12.40 22.11
C GLY A 133 -1.20 -12.02 21.38
N MET A 134 -0.14 -12.80 21.61
CA MET A 134 1.21 -12.52 21.13
C MET A 134 1.31 -12.22 19.62
N GLN A 135 0.58 -12.93 18.75
CA GLN A 135 0.61 -12.62 17.32
C GLN A 135 -0.09 -11.30 16.98
N GLN A 136 -1.16 -10.95 17.72
CA GLN A 136 -1.85 -9.68 17.51
C GLN A 136 -0.97 -8.50 17.92
N GLU A 137 -0.30 -8.58 19.08
CA GLU A 137 0.65 -7.56 19.52
C GLU A 137 1.73 -7.29 18.46
N ARG A 138 2.31 -8.36 17.89
CA ARG A 138 3.30 -8.23 16.81
C ARG A 138 2.72 -7.66 15.52
N LEU A 139 1.47 -8.00 15.20
CA LEU A 139 0.77 -7.44 14.04
C LEU A 139 0.62 -5.93 14.19
N ASP A 140 0.16 -5.49 15.36
CA ASP A 140 -0.03 -4.08 15.68
C ASP A 140 1.31 -3.34 15.64
N THR A 141 2.38 -3.92 16.21
CA THR A 141 3.75 -3.38 16.10
C THR A 141 4.19 -3.23 14.64
N MET A 142 3.96 -4.23 13.78
CA MET A 142 4.33 -4.12 12.37
C MET A 142 3.56 -3.00 11.65
N TYR A 143 2.28 -2.82 11.96
CA TYR A 143 1.49 -1.72 11.37
C TYR A 143 2.00 -0.35 11.81
N VAL A 144 2.31 -0.17 13.10
CA VAL A 144 2.93 1.06 13.61
C VAL A 144 4.26 1.32 12.92
N LEU A 145 5.14 0.32 12.84
CA LEU A 145 6.44 0.49 12.19
C LEU A 145 6.31 0.82 10.69
N CYS A 146 5.37 0.21 9.98
CA CYS A 146 5.11 0.53 8.57
C CYS A 146 4.65 1.98 8.40
N ASP A 147 3.72 2.47 9.24
CA ASP A 147 3.29 3.87 9.21
C ASP A 147 4.43 4.85 9.54
N GLU A 148 5.27 4.51 10.53
CA GLU A 148 6.43 5.33 10.88
C GLU A 148 7.51 5.33 9.79
N LEU A 149 7.66 4.25 9.04
CA LEU A 149 8.63 4.12 7.95
C LEU A 149 8.16 4.78 6.64
N ASP A 150 6.85 4.98 6.47
CA ASP A 150 6.26 5.62 5.29
C ASP A 150 6.29 7.17 5.36
N LYS A 151 6.51 7.73 6.55
CA LYS A 151 6.65 9.18 6.82
C LYS A 151 8.05 9.70 6.50
#